data_AF-A0AAP1Y353-F1
#
_entry.id   AF-A0AAP1Y353-F1
#
_cell.length_a   1.000
_cell.length_b   1.000
_cell.length_c   1.000
_cell.angle_alpha   90.00
_cell.angle_beta   90.00
_cell.angle_gamma   90.00
#
_symmetry.space_group_name_H-M   'P 1'
#
loop_
_entity.id
_entity.type
_entity.pdbx_description
1 polymer ?
#
loop_
_entity_poly.entity_id
_entity_poly.type
_entity_poly.pdbx_seq_one_letter_code
_entity_poly.pdbx_strand_id
1 'polypeptide(L)'
;MKGLRFAVASIVFGIAANLALAASPAPAPVPQFDNFPAPAWHGKVAATTIQSEQDHRFAARLRELSGKKPNFAGHYALSSWGCGASCTMTVAVDARTGETVWLPFTVCCWDVDIDQPIEFRRNSKLVIVHGSRNETGNGTYYYLFDQNRFTLLRGDEQRVKPGS
;
A
#
# COMPACT_ATOMS: atom_id res chain seq x y z
N MET A 1 23.93 -77.22 -28.71
CA MET A 1 22.62 -76.59 -28.42
C MET A 1 22.57 -76.24 -26.94
N LYS A 2 22.21 -74.98 -26.61
CA LYS A 2 21.97 -74.42 -25.25
C LYS A 2 23.24 -74.24 -24.40
N GLY A 3 23.53 -73.11 -23.78
CA GLY A 3 22.80 -71.85 -23.62
C GLY A 3 23.69 -70.78 -22.98
N LEU A 4 23.44 -69.54 -23.39
CA LEU A 4 24.04 -68.31 -22.91
C LEU A 4 23.52 -68.01 -21.50
N ARG A 5 24.41 -67.82 -20.52
CA ARG A 5 24.05 -67.38 -19.16
C ARG A 5 24.69 -66.01 -18.92
N PHE A 6 23.87 -64.97 -19.02
CA PHE A 6 24.21 -63.62 -18.59
C PHE A 6 24.25 -63.56 -17.06
N ALA A 7 25.38 -63.13 -16.50
CA ALA A 7 25.48 -62.79 -15.09
C ALA A 7 24.91 -61.38 -14.90
N VAL A 8 23.79 -61.27 -14.17
CA VAL A 8 23.21 -59.98 -13.77
C VAL A 8 23.97 -59.50 -12.54
N ALA A 9 24.74 -58.42 -12.69
CA ALA A 9 25.38 -57.73 -11.57
C ALA A 9 24.34 -56.84 -10.87
N SER A 10 23.95 -57.21 -9.65
CA SER A 10 23.04 -56.41 -8.82
C SER A 10 23.78 -55.22 -8.22
N ILE A 11 23.58 -54.03 -8.80
CA ILE A 11 24.02 -52.76 -8.21
C ILE A 11 22.96 -52.33 -7.18
N VAL A 12 23.29 -52.47 -5.90
CA VAL A 12 22.47 -51.93 -4.80
C VAL A 12 22.72 -50.43 -4.72
N PHE A 13 21.85 -49.62 -5.31
CA PHE A 13 21.87 -48.17 -5.17
C PHE A 13 21.19 -47.80 -3.84
N GLY A 14 21.99 -47.49 -2.81
CA GLY A 14 21.48 -46.97 -1.54
C GLY A 14 20.87 -45.59 -1.74
N ILE A 15 19.56 -45.46 -1.56
CA ILE A 15 18.86 -44.17 -1.59
C ILE A 15 19.09 -43.49 -0.23
N ALA A 16 20.06 -42.58 -0.17
CA ALA A 16 20.17 -41.65 0.95
C ALA A 16 19.05 -40.60 0.82
N ALA A 17 17.97 -40.77 1.57
CA ALA A 17 16.89 -39.80 1.66
C ALA A 17 17.36 -38.58 2.44
N ASN A 18 17.71 -37.50 1.73
CA ASN A 18 17.99 -36.20 2.34
C ASN A 18 16.65 -35.58 2.78
N LEU A 19 16.29 -35.70 4.06
CA LEU A 19 15.22 -34.90 4.65
C LEU A 19 15.69 -33.45 4.79
N ALA A 20 15.46 -32.64 3.75
CA ALA A 20 15.55 -31.19 3.88
C ALA A 20 14.35 -30.71 4.70
N LEU A 21 14.59 -30.25 5.94
CA LEU A 21 13.60 -29.49 6.71
C LEU A 21 13.32 -28.18 5.96
N ALA A 22 12.17 -28.11 5.28
CA ALA A 22 11.71 -26.85 4.71
C ALA A 22 11.31 -25.91 5.86
N ALA A 23 12.18 -24.98 6.21
CA ALA A 23 11.81 -23.88 7.10
C ALA A 23 10.77 -23.01 6.39
N SER A 24 9.58 -22.88 6.98
CA SER A 24 8.58 -21.94 6.47
C SER A 24 9.11 -20.50 6.61
N PRO A 25 8.99 -19.66 5.57
CA PRO A 25 9.39 -18.27 5.68
C PRO A 25 8.58 -17.58 6.79
N ALA A 26 9.27 -16.83 7.66
CA ALA A 26 8.62 -16.01 8.66
C ALA A 26 7.66 -15.00 7.98
N PRO A 27 6.55 -14.63 8.62
CA PRO A 27 5.68 -13.58 8.10
C PRO A 27 6.50 -12.31 7.82
N ALA A 28 6.24 -11.67 6.69
CA ALA A 28 6.86 -10.38 6.40
C ALA A 28 6.58 -9.42 7.58
N PRO A 29 7.54 -8.57 7.96
CA PRO A 29 7.31 -7.58 9.02
C PRO A 29 6.20 -6.60 8.60
N VAL A 30 5.44 -6.11 9.58
CA VAL A 30 4.41 -5.09 9.34
C VAL A 30 5.11 -3.76 9.03
N PRO A 31 4.82 -3.08 7.90
CA PRO A 31 5.39 -1.78 7.59
C PRO A 31 5.13 -0.76 8.71
N GLN A 32 6.17 -0.07 9.15
CA GLN A 32 6.11 0.98 10.18
C GLN A 32 6.61 2.30 9.58
N PHE A 33 6.08 3.43 10.04
CA PHE A 33 6.41 4.76 9.49
C PHE A 33 7.92 5.05 9.47
N ASP A 34 8.65 4.63 10.51
CA ASP A 34 10.08 4.91 10.67
C ASP A 34 10.96 4.16 9.66
N ASN A 35 10.43 3.10 9.03
CA ASN A 35 11.11 2.37 7.96
C ASN A 35 11.04 3.08 6.59
N PHE A 36 10.24 4.15 6.48
CA PHE A 36 10.02 4.89 5.23
C PHE A 36 10.24 6.40 5.41
N PRO A 37 11.44 6.85 5.81
CA PRO A 37 11.66 8.25 6.15
C PRO A 37 11.50 9.18 4.95
N ALA A 38 10.97 10.38 5.21
CA ALA A 38 10.90 11.48 4.27
C ALA A 38 11.56 12.74 4.85
N PRO A 39 12.65 13.25 4.25
CA PRO A 39 13.30 14.46 4.72
C PRO A 39 12.35 15.65 4.69
N ALA A 40 12.36 16.46 5.75
CA ALA A 40 11.59 17.68 5.81
C ALA A 40 12.07 18.67 4.75
N TRP A 41 11.12 19.28 4.04
CA TRP A 41 11.38 20.32 3.06
C TRP A 41 10.89 21.68 3.58
N HIS A 42 11.64 22.74 3.23
CA HIS A 42 11.46 24.09 3.75
C HIS A 42 11.54 25.15 2.64
N GLY A 43 10.90 24.90 1.50
CA GLY A 43 10.82 25.86 0.39
C GLY A 43 9.52 26.66 0.36
N LYS A 44 9.40 27.52 -0.65
CA LYS A 44 8.15 28.25 -0.94
C LYS A 44 7.12 27.28 -1.49
N VAL A 45 5.95 27.24 -0.85
CA VAL A 45 4.81 26.40 -1.30
C VAL A 45 4.25 26.95 -2.62
N ALA A 46 4.18 26.09 -3.64
CA ALA A 46 3.54 26.36 -4.91
C ALA A 46 2.00 26.37 -4.79
N ALA A 47 1.35 27.07 -5.71
CA ALA A 47 -0.11 27.01 -5.82
C ALA A 47 -0.53 25.67 -6.44
N THR A 48 -1.62 25.08 -5.94
CA THR A 48 -2.16 23.83 -6.50
C THR A 48 -2.55 24.03 -7.97
N THR A 49 -2.10 23.14 -8.84
CA THR A 49 -2.49 23.09 -10.24
C THR A 49 -3.74 22.23 -10.42
N ILE A 50 -4.67 22.67 -11.26
CA ILE A 50 -5.89 21.92 -11.62
C ILE A 50 -5.70 21.42 -13.05
N GLN A 51 -5.55 20.11 -13.25
CA GLN A 51 -5.20 19.55 -14.56
C GLN A 51 -6.08 18.38 -14.97
N SER A 52 -6.37 17.45 -14.06
CA SER A 52 -7.17 16.27 -14.36
C SER A 52 -8.68 16.54 -14.22
N GLU A 53 -9.51 15.71 -14.85
CA GLU A 53 -10.97 15.72 -14.65
C GLU A 53 -11.36 15.63 -13.16
N GLN A 54 -10.61 14.83 -12.38
CA GLN A 54 -10.83 14.72 -10.95
C GLN A 54 -10.48 16.02 -10.21
N ASP A 55 -9.41 16.71 -10.62
CA ASP A 55 -9.08 18.02 -10.06
C ASP A 55 -10.16 19.06 -10.37
N HIS A 56 -10.66 19.08 -11.60
CA HIS A 56 -11.75 19.97 -12.00
C HIS A 56 -13.02 19.72 -11.16
N ARG A 57 -13.37 18.44 -10.94
CA ARG A 57 -14.50 18.04 -10.10
C ARG A 57 -14.37 18.54 -8.66
N PHE A 58 -13.15 18.58 -8.11
CA PHE A 58 -12.89 18.96 -6.72
C PHE A 58 -12.10 20.27 -6.58
N ALA A 59 -12.18 21.17 -7.57
CA ALA A 59 -11.35 22.36 -7.63
C ALA A 59 -11.50 23.29 -6.42
N ALA A 60 -12.69 23.36 -5.81
CA ALA A 60 -12.90 24.12 -4.58
C ALA A 60 -12.06 23.58 -3.42
N ARG A 61 -12.09 22.26 -3.19
CA ARG A 61 -11.30 21.59 -2.14
C ARG A 61 -9.80 21.71 -2.41
N LEU A 62 -9.37 21.56 -3.67
CA LEU A 62 -7.97 21.72 -4.04
C LEU A 62 -7.45 23.15 -3.86
N ARG A 63 -8.29 24.16 -4.07
CA ARG A 63 -7.96 25.56 -3.76
C ARG A 63 -7.81 25.81 -2.27
N GLU A 64 -8.60 25.15 -1.42
CA GLU A 64 -8.42 25.21 0.04
C GLU A 64 -7.07 24.61 0.48
N LEU A 65 -6.56 23.61 -0.24
CA LEU A 65 -5.23 23.02 0.01
C LEU A 65 -4.08 23.87 -0.54
N SER A 66 -4.35 24.78 -1.47
CA SER A 66 -3.33 25.62 -2.10
C SER A 66 -2.60 26.46 -1.05
N GLY A 67 -1.26 26.39 -1.04
CA GLY A 67 -0.45 27.11 -0.05
C GLY A 67 -0.40 26.47 1.35
N LYS A 68 -1.08 25.34 1.60
CA LYS A 68 -0.95 24.64 2.89
C LYS A 68 0.46 24.08 3.08
N LYS A 69 0.93 24.12 4.34
CA LYS A 69 2.24 23.57 4.71
C LYS A 69 2.26 22.04 4.53
N PRO A 70 3.38 21.46 4.07
CA PRO A 70 3.52 20.01 3.96
C PRO A 70 3.31 19.28 5.29
N ASN A 71 2.47 18.25 5.26
CA ASN A 71 2.15 17.36 6.37
C ASN A 71 2.40 15.87 6.03
N PHE A 72 2.90 15.57 4.84
CA PHE A 72 3.11 14.22 4.33
C PHE A 72 4.37 14.13 3.45
N ALA A 73 5.07 12.98 3.49
CA ALA A 73 6.19 12.65 2.59
C ALA A 73 7.22 13.80 2.41
N GLY A 74 7.50 14.53 3.49
CA GLY A 74 8.43 15.65 3.56
C GLY A 74 7.90 16.97 3.00
N HIS A 75 7.38 16.95 1.77
CA HIS A 75 7.01 18.13 1.00
C HIS A 75 5.61 18.05 0.38
N TYR A 76 4.80 17.05 0.71
CA TYR A 76 3.42 16.96 0.23
C TYR A 76 2.44 17.47 1.29
N ALA A 77 1.36 18.07 0.83
CA ALA A 77 0.17 18.32 1.64
C ALA A 77 -0.88 17.24 1.29
N LEU A 78 -1.11 16.30 2.19
CA LEU A 78 -2.11 15.25 2.05
C LEU A 78 -3.37 15.63 2.82
N SER A 79 -4.53 15.43 2.19
CA SER A 79 -5.83 15.67 2.79
C SER A 79 -6.84 14.65 2.31
N SER A 80 -7.80 14.34 3.18
CA SER A 80 -8.93 13.47 2.88
C SER A 80 -10.25 14.17 3.16
N TRP A 81 -11.31 13.80 2.42
CA TRP A 81 -12.68 14.27 2.64
C TRP A 81 -13.69 13.29 2.05
N GLY A 82 -14.96 13.44 2.44
CA GLY A 82 -16.02 12.54 2.02
C GLY A 82 -16.29 12.55 0.50
N CYS A 83 -16.48 11.37 -0.10
CA CYS A 83 -16.98 11.21 -1.47
C CYS A 83 -18.51 11.14 -1.58
N GLY A 84 -19.22 11.08 -0.44
CA GLY A 84 -20.62 10.65 -0.35
C GLY A 84 -20.72 9.23 0.22
N ALA A 85 -21.93 8.75 0.53
CA ALA A 85 -22.20 7.36 0.93
C ALA A 85 -21.22 6.74 1.97
N SER A 86 -20.82 7.51 2.99
CA SER A 86 -19.88 7.07 4.04
C SER A 86 -18.50 6.59 3.54
N CYS A 87 -18.03 7.11 2.41
CA CYS A 87 -16.68 6.91 1.91
C CYS A 87 -15.83 8.18 1.99
N THR A 88 -14.51 8.03 1.99
CA THR A 88 -13.52 9.11 1.90
C THR A 88 -12.65 8.96 0.65
N MET A 89 -12.21 10.09 0.09
CA MET A 89 -11.18 10.18 -0.95
C MET A 89 -10.00 10.97 -0.41
N THR A 90 -8.82 10.75 -0.99
CA THR A 90 -7.57 11.36 -0.51
C THR A 90 -6.73 11.85 -1.68
N VAL A 91 -6.11 13.01 -1.50
CA VAL A 91 -5.15 13.59 -2.44
C VAL A 91 -3.90 14.06 -1.70
N ALA A 92 -2.75 13.91 -2.34
CA ALA A 92 -1.50 14.56 -1.96
C ALA A 92 -1.17 15.65 -2.99
N VAL A 93 -0.83 16.85 -2.53
CA VAL A 93 -0.36 17.96 -3.38
C VAL A 93 1.13 18.16 -3.16
N ASP A 94 1.94 18.09 -4.22
CA ASP A 94 3.38 18.40 -4.14
C ASP A 94 3.56 19.90 -3.87
N ALA A 95 4.11 20.28 -2.72
CA ALA A 95 4.29 21.70 -2.39
C ALA A 95 5.37 22.40 -3.23
N ARG A 96 6.18 21.67 -4.00
CA ARG A 96 7.20 22.24 -4.89
C ARG A 96 6.61 22.63 -6.25
N THR A 97 5.69 21.82 -6.77
CA THR A 97 5.16 21.97 -8.14
C THR A 97 3.68 22.36 -8.17
N GLY A 98 2.92 22.05 -7.12
CA GLY A 98 1.47 22.20 -7.07
C GLY A 98 0.70 21.02 -7.67
N GLU A 99 1.39 19.98 -8.15
CA GLU A 99 0.76 18.82 -8.79
C GLU A 99 -0.01 17.96 -7.77
N THR A 100 -1.15 17.43 -8.22
CA THR A 100 -2.01 16.55 -7.42
C THR A 100 -1.70 15.08 -7.71
N VAL A 101 -1.70 14.27 -6.66
CA VAL A 101 -1.60 12.81 -6.74
C VAL A 101 -2.68 12.20 -5.88
N TRP A 102 -3.67 11.60 -6.52
CA TRP A 102 -4.81 10.99 -5.86
C TRP A 102 -4.48 9.57 -5.38
N LEU A 103 -5.04 9.17 -4.25
CA LEU A 103 -5.21 7.74 -3.99
C LEU A 103 -6.16 7.19 -5.06
N PRO A 104 -5.82 6.09 -5.75
CA PRO A 104 -6.56 5.61 -6.92
C PRO A 104 -7.85 4.83 -6.55
N PHE A 105 -8.38 5.06 -5.34
CA PHE A 105 -9.57 4.42 -4.82
C PHE A 105 -10.22 5.26 -3.72
N THR A 106 -11.51 5.04 -3.50
CA THR A 106 -12.21 5.49 -2.29
C THR A 106 -11.99 4.49 -1.16
N VAL A 107 -12.13 4.97 0.07
CA VAL A 107 -12.06 4.15 1.27
C VAL A 107 -13.39 4.25 2.01
N CYS A 108 -14.02 3.13 2.31
CA CYS A 108 -15.26 3.04 3.08
C CYS A 108 -15.13 1.97 4.14
N CYS A 109 -16.21 1.78 4.92
CA CYS A 109 -16.46 0.49 5.56
C CYS A 109 -15.35 0.08 6.54
N TRP A 110 -14.70 1.06 7.18
CA TRP A 110 -13.73 0.82 8.24
C TRP A 110 -14.44 0.49 9.55
N ASP A 111 -13.74 -0.19 10.45
CA ASP A 111 -14.28 -0.56 11.76
C ASP A 111 -14.57 0.69 12.61
N VAL A 112 -15.59 0.60 13.46
CA VAL A 112 -16.10 1.75 14.25
C VAL A 112 -15.11 2.30 15.27
N ASP A 113 -14.07 1.55 15.60
CA ASP A 113 -12.96 1.93 16.48
C ASP A 113 -11.82 2.64 15.74
N ILE A 114 -11.89 2.75 14.41
CA ILE A 114 -10.94 3.48 13.59
C ILE A 114 -11.42 4.93 13.39
N ASP A 115 -10.78 5.86 14.08
CA ASP A 115 -11.07 7.29 13.97
C ASP A 115 -10.63 7.88 12.62
N GLN A 116 -9.46 7.44 12.11
CA GLN A 116 -8.87 7.93 10.87
C GLN A 116 -8.56 6.76 9.94
N PRO A 117 -9.37 6.52 8.89
CA PRO A 117 -9.14 5.42 7.97
C PRO A 117 -7.91 5.61 7.07
N ILE A 118 -7.28 6.79 7.10
CA ILE A 118 -6.07 7.14 6.35
C ILE A 118 -5.05 7.71 7.34
N GLU A 119 -4.07 6.90 7.75
CA GLU A 119 -2.98 7.35 8.60
C GLU A 119 -1.74 7.71 7.80
N PHE A 120 -1.09 8.81 8.17
CA PHE A 120 0.12 9.30 7.52
C PHE A 120 0.94 10.19 8.47
N ARG A 121 2.21 10.41 8.13
CA ARG A 121 3.10 11.32 8.88
C ARG A 121 3.90 12.22 7.94
N ARG A 122 4.24 13.42 8.41
CA ARG A 122 5.06 14.38 7.64
C ARG A 122 6.42 13.81 7.28
N ASN A 123 7.04 13.09 8.20
CA ASN A 123 8.38 12.54 8.07
C ASN A 123 8.38 11.10 7.50
N SER A 124 7.28 10.63 6.93
CA SER A 124 7.20 9.29 6.35
C SER A 124 6.55 9.30 4.97
N LYS A 125 7.00 8.38 4.12
CA LYS A 125 6.40 8.04 2.82
C LYS A 125 5.31 6.97 2.92
N LEU A 126 5.09 6.41 4.12
CA LEU A 126 4.07 5.38 4.34
C LEU A 126 2.69 6.00 4.52
N VAL A 127 1.68 5.40 3.90
CA VAL A 127 0.26 5.62 4.20
C VAL A 127 -0.36 4.29 4.62
N ILE A 128 -1.14 4.31 5.69
CA ILE A 128 -1.90 3.16 6.17
C ILE A 128 -3.38 3.43 5.90
N VAL A 129 -4.05 2.47 5.29
CA VAL A 129 -5.46 2.55 4.90
C VAL A 129 -6.24 1.46 5.61
N HIS A 130 -7.32 1.84 6.30
CA HIS A 130 -8.23 0.91 6.98
C HIS A 130 -9.60 0.87 6.28
N GLY A 131 -10.16 -0.32 6.11
CA GLY A 131 -11.50 -0.54 5.55
C GLY A 131 -11.47 -1.17 4.16
N SER A 132 -12.47 -0.86 3.34
CA SER A 132 -12.63 -1.38 1.97
C SER A 132 -12.11 -0.38 0.95
N ARG A 133 -11.48 -0.87 -0.14
CA ARG A 133 -10.97 -0.04 -1.24
C ARG A 133 -11.90 -0.20 -2.42
N ASN A 134 -12.53 0.89 -2.89
CA ASN A 134 -13.62 0.81 -3.89
C ASN A 134 -14.64 -0.26 -3.49
N GLU A 135 -15.09 -0.20 -2.23
CA GLU A 135 -16.10 -1.09 -1.66
C GLU A 135 -15.72 -2.60 -1.75
N THR A 136 -14.44 -2.90 -2.00
CA THR A 136 -13.94 -4.26 -2.22
C THR A 136 -12.86 -4.62 -1.21
N GLY A 137 -12.91 -5.86 -0.73
CA GLY A 137 -12.08 -6.34 0.37
C GLY A 137 -12.39 -5.61 1.68
N ASN A 138 -11.69 -5.95 2.75
CA ASN A 138 -11.73 -5.18 3.99
C ASN A 138 -10.48 -5.53 4.81
N GLY A 139 -9.75 -4.53 5.30
CA GLY A 139 -8.55 -4.79 6.09
C GLY A 139 -7.66 -3.58 6.26
N THR A 140 -6.39 -3.85 6.56
CA THR A 140 -5.36 -2.81 6.67
C THR A 140 -4.38 -2.92 5.52
N TYR A 141 -4.16 -1.83 4.81
CA TYR A 141 -3.29 -1.77 3.63
C TYR A 141 -2.21 -0.73 3.81
N TYR A 142 -0.98 -1.10 3.48
CA TYR A 142 0.21 -0.29 3.65
C TYR A 142 0.71 0.13 2.28
N TYR A 143 0.74 1.43 2.01
CA TYR A 143 1.15 2.01 0.73
C TYR A 143 2.44 2.82 0.88
N LEU A 144 3.42 2.54 0.03
CA LEU A 144 4.57 3.41 -0.18
C LEU A 144 4.19 4.51 -1.16
N PHE A 145 4.38 5.75 -0.76
CA PHE A 145 4.32 6.89 -1.66
C PHE A 145 5.71 7.27 -2.14
N ASP A 146 6.00 7.01 -3.41
CA ASP A 146 7.27 7.36 -4.03
C ASP A 146 7.07 7.68 -5.51
N GLN A 147 7.87 8.60 -6.05
CA GLN A 147 7.78 9.03 -7.45
C GLN A 147 6.34 9.40 -7.88
N ASN A 148 5.63 10.19 -7.05
CA ASN A 148 4.24 10.61 -7.28
C ASN A 148 3.28 9.42 -7.49
N ARG A 149 3.50 8.29 -6.80
CA ARG A 149 2.66 7.10 -6.91
C ARG A 149 2.50 6.39 -5.57
N PHE A 150 1.28 5.95 -5.28
CA PHE A 150 0.99 5.03 -4.18
C PHE A 150 1.17 3.58 -4.65
N THR A 151 2.07 2.85 -4.00
CA THR A 151 2.38 1.44 -4.31
C THR A 151 2.04 0.57 -3.11
N LEU A 152 1.20 -0.45 -3.29
CA LEU A 152 0.85 -1.39 -2.22
C LEU A 152 2.09 -2.20 -1.81
N LEU A 153 2.48 -2.11 -0.54
CA LEU A 153 3.54 -2.92 0.06
C LEU A 153 2.99 -4.20 0.67
N ARG A 154 1.83 -4.09 1.34
CA ARG A 154 1.20 -5.18 2.09
C ARG A 154 -0.28 -4.90 2.28
N GLY A 155 -1.11 -5.94 2.20
CA GLY A 155 -2.51 -5.91 2.63
C GLY A 155 -2.76 -7.05 3.61
N ASP A 156 -3.28 -6.70 4.79
CA ASP A 156 -3.77 -7.65 5.78
C ASP A 156 -5.30 -7.64 5.70
N GLU A 157 -5.84 -8.39 4.74
CA GLU A 157 -7.29 -8.50 4.53
C GLU A 157 -7.93 -9.41 5.59
N GLN A 158 -9.05 -8.96 6.14
CA GLN A 158 -9.87 -9.78 7.01
C GLN A 158 -10.41 -10.95 6.18
N ARG A 159 -10.27 -12.18 6.69
CA ARG A 159 -10.96 -13.30 6.08
C ARG A 159 -12.46 -13.12 6.29
N VAL A 160 -13.17 -12.88 5.19
CA VAL A 160 -14.63 -13.00 5.16
C VAL A 160 -14.98 -14.41 5.63
N LYS A 161 -15.59 -14.53 6.81
CA LYS A 161 -16.18 -15.80 7.23
C LYS A 161 -17.34 -16.08 6.26
N PRO A 162 -17.38 -17.23 5.56
CA PRO A 162 -18.53 -17.56 4.74
C PRO A 162 -19.77 -17.67 5.63
N GLY A 163 -20.81 -16.87 5.34
CA GLY A 163 -22.17 -17.09 5.85
C GLY A 163 -22.59 -16.35 7.13
N SER A 164 -22.30 -15.05 7.27
CA SER A 164 -23.02 -14.17 8.21
C SER A 164 -24.25 -13.56 7.57
#